data_AF-A0A401RE68-F1
#
_entry.id   AF-A0A401RE68-F1
#
_cell.length_a   1.000
_cell.length_b   1.000
_cell.length_c   1.000
_cell.angle_alpha   90.00
_cell.angle_beta   90.00
_cell.angle_gamma   90.00
#
_symmetry.space_group_name_H-M   'P 1'
#
loop_
_entity.id
_entity.type
_entity.pdbx_description
1 polymer ?
#
loop_
_entity_poly.entity_id
_entity_poly.type
_entity_poly.pdbx_seq_one_letter_code
_entity_poly.pdbx_strand_id
1 'polypeptide(L)'
;TGEDFSSGLVALYTLAMAASCHNPTDVSYKGERIDLVEILQQKLTKEIEHIGKTTFPLSNYYQVSLDVLTLCMMDAEISQDIVQILIDAVMNDKFTYGSEFSVDTGAVAALALRCMIDRKTTIHISNALNHILEQILSRITDDGLIGNLYSTGLAIQALSVNSDRVAPGRWNRTKSVGRLLSGILEGSFANPQAASQIVPSLEGRSYLDVTRLNCAEDCSE
;
A
#
# COMPACT_ATOMS: atom_id res chain seq x y z
N THR A 1 8.89 23.68 0.99
CA THR A 1 10.04 22.76 0.88
C THR A 1 9.67 21.43 1.53
N GLY A 2 9.36 20.40 0.74
CA GLY A 2 9.04 19.06 1.27
C GLY A 2 10.27 18.28 1.78
N GLU A 3 11.34 18.98 2.18
CA GLU A 3 12.62 18.36 2.53
C GLU A 3 12.54 17.54 3.83
N ASP A 4 11.70 17.97 4.79
CA ASP A 4 11.54 17.29 6.09
C ASP A 4 10.65 16.04 6.05
N PHE A 5 9.88 15.81 4.97
CA PHE A 5 8.99 14.65 4.87
C PHE A 5 9.70 13.43 4.29
N SER A 6 9.44 12.24 4.84
CA SER A 6 9.81 10.98 4.18
C SER A 6 9.03 10.79 2.87
N SER A 7 9.49 9.91 2.00
CA SER A 7 8.76 9.58 0.76
C SER A 7 7.35 9.08 1.06
N GLY A 8 7.23 8.17 2.03
CA GLY A 8 5.94 7.61 2.43
C GLY A 8 4.96 8.63 3.00
N LEU A 9 5.43 9.69 3.68
CA LEU A 9 4.54 10.78 4.11
C LEU A 9 4.03 11.60 2.94
N VAL A 10 4.87 11.87 1.94
CA VAL A 10 4.41 12.50 0.69
C VAL A 10 3.41 11.60 -0.01
N ALA A 11 3.67 10.30 -0.09
CA ALA A 11 2.75 9.32 -0.68
C ALA A 11 1.38 9.31 0.02
N LEU A 12 1.34 9.25 1.36
CA LEU A 12 0.09 9.33 2.13
C LEU A 12 -0.64 10.66 1.88
N TYR A 13 0.08 11.78 1.80
CA TYR A 13 -0.53 13.08 1.56
C TYR A 13 -1.12 13.17 0.15
N THR A 14 -0.42 12.64 -0.87
CA THR A 14 -0.93 12.52 -2.23
C THR A 14 -2.20 11.67 -2.29
N LEU A 15 -2.22 10.51 -1.62
CA LEU A 15 -3.41 9.65 -1.53
C LEU A 15 -4.56 10.36 -0.81
N ALA A 16 -4.28 11.12 0.25
CA ALA A 16 -5.29 11.88 0.98
C ALA A 16 -5.92 12.99 0.13
N MET A 17 -5.11 13.71 -0.66
CA MET A 17 -5.60 14.73 -1.61
C MET A 17 -6.52 14.09 -2.65
N ALA A 18 -6.09 12.98 -3.24
CA ALA A 18 -6.88 12.23 -4.22
C ALA A 18 -8.19 11.71 -3.60
N ALA A 19 -8.13 11.14 -2.40
CA ALA A 19 -9.30 10.63 -1.70
C ALA A 19 -10.30 11.74 -1.31
N SER A 20 -9.83 12.98 -1.18
CA SER A 20 -10.65 14.17 -0.94
C SER A 20 -11.06 14.87 -2.24
N CYS A 21 -10.90 14.22 -3.39
CA CYS A 21 -11.19 14.74 -4.73
C CYS A 21 -10.47 16.07 -5.07
N HIS A 22 -9.32 16.31 -4.46
CA HIS A 22 -8.43 17.42 -4.78
C HIS A 22 -7.30 16.96 -5.69
N ASN A 23 -6.86 17.83 -6.61
CA ASN A 23 -5.76 17.52 -7.52
C ASN A 23 -4.41 17.51 -6.77
N PRO A 24 -3.72 16.37 -6.65
CA PRO A 24 -2.43 16.29 -5.94
C PRO A 24 -1.26 16.97 -6.66
N THR A 25 -1.41 17.33 -7.94
CA THR A 25 -0.38 18.07 -8.71
C THR A 25 -0.51 19.59 -8.62
N ASP A 26 -1.58 20.10 -7.99
CA ASP A 26 -1.84 21.54 -7.87
C ASP A 26 -2.27 21.92 -6.44
N VAL A 27 -1.42 21.61 -5.47
CA VAL A 27 -1.66 21.93 -4.06
C VAL A 27 -1.17 23.33 -3.75
N SER A 28 -2.04 24.21 -3.26
CA SER A 28 -1.66 25.57 -2.85
C SER A 28 -1.19 25.61 -1.39
N TYR A 29 0.02 26.11 -1.16
CA TYR A 29 0.54 26.35 0.18
C TYR A 29 1.34 27.64 0.22
N LYS A 30 0.96 28.57 1.11
CA LYS A 30 1.61 29.89 1.27
C LYS A 30 1.77 30.68 -0.05
N GLY A 31 0.85 30.50 -0.99
CA GLY A 31 0.87 31.17 -2.30
C GLY A 31 1.73 30.47 -3.36
N GLU A 32 2.39 29.36 -3.03
CA GLU A 32 3.11 28.51 -3.98
C GLU A 32 2.23 27.34 -4.43
N ARG A 33 2.46 26.86 -5.66
CA ARG A 33 1.86 25.63 -6.18
C ARG A 33 2.86 24.49 -6.00
N ILE A 34 2.39 23.38 -5.45
CA ILE A 34 3.18 22.21 -5.12
C ILE A 34 2.62 21.01 -5.89
N ASP A 35 3.49 20.37 -6.68
CA ASP A 35 3.20 19.09 -7.30
C ASP A 35 3.71 17.96 -6.38
N LEU A 36 2.79 17.28 -5.70
CA LEU A 36 3.14 16.18 -4.79
C LEU A 36 3.61 14.93 -5.55
N VAL A 37 3.17 14.75 -6.79
CA VAL A 37 3.56 13.61 -7.63
C VAL A 37 5.02 13.77 -8.06
N GLU A 38 5.41 14.97 -8.50
CA GLU A 38 6.80 15.27 -8.84
C GLU A 38 7.72 15.11 -7.62
N ILE A 39 7.32 15.63 -6.45
CA ILE A 39 8.10 15.47 -5.22
C ILE A 39 8.24 13.98 -4.84
N LEU A 40 7.18 13.20 -5.00
CA LEU A 40 7.21 11.77 -4.71
C LEU A 40 8.14 11.00 -5.65
N GLN A 41 8.13 11.32 -6.95
CA GLN A 41 9.07 10.74 -7.92
C GLN A 41 10.52 11.03 -7.51
N GLN A 42 10.83 12.29 -7.19
CA GLN A 42 12.18 12.68 -6.75
C GLN A 42 12.62 11.96 -5.47
N LYS A 43 11.70 11.77 -4.51
CA LYS A 43 11.99 11.06 -3.26
C LYS A 43 12.17 9.56 -3.48
N LEU A 44 11.34 8.93 -4.30
CA LEU A 44 11.50 7.52 -4.66
C LEU A 44 12.83 7.27 -5.39
N THR A 45 13.27 8.19 -6.26
CA THR A 45 14.61 8.10 -6.87
C THR A 45 15.70 8.08 -5.81
N LYS A 46 15.61 8.92 -4.77
CA LYS A 46 16.58 8.92 -3.66
C LYS A 46 16.55 7.62 -2.85
N GLU A 47 15.37 7.05 -2.61
CA GLU A 47 15.22 5.72 -1.97
C GLU A 47 15.95 4.65 -2.79
N ILE A 48 15.72 4.62 -4.10
CA ILE A 48 16.32 3.66 -5.03
C ILE A 48 17.84 3.82 -5.13
N GLU A 49 18.33 5.05 -5.23
CA GLU A 49 19.78 5.33 -5.22
C GLU A 49 20.45 4.85 -3.93
N HIS A 50 19.74 4.93 -2.79
CA HIS A 50 20.25 4.43 -1.53
C HIS A 50 20.25 2.91 -1.47
N ILE A 51 19.18 2.25 -1.94
CA ILE A 51 19.11 0.77 -2.08
C ILE A 51 20.29 0.27 -2.91
N GLY A 52 20.60 0.92 -4.03
CA GLY A 52 21.73 0.56 -4.88
C GLY A 52 23.10 0.67 -4.18
N LYS A 53 23.22 1.49 -3.13
CA LYS A 53 24.46 1.70 -2.36
C LYS A 53 24.56 0.85 -1.10
N THR A 54 23.44 0.64 -0.40
CA THR A 54 23.43 0.05 0.95
C THR A 54 22.60 -1.23 1.05
N THR A 55 21.91 -1.64 -0.02
CA THR A 55 20.92 -2.74 -0.08
C THR A 55 19.62 -2.51 0.68
N PHE A 56 19.49 -1.36 1.37
CA PHE A 56 18.31 -0.97 2.13
C PHE A 56 17.82 0.42 1.69
N PRO A 57 16.52 0.71 1.79
CA PRO A 57 15.98 2.05 1.57
C PRO A 57 16.43 3.05 2.64
N LEU A 58 16.35 4.35 2.34
CA LEU A 58 16.51 5.43 3.32
C LEU A 58 15.43 5.32 4.41
N SER A 59 14.24 4.88 4.01
CA SER A 59 13.12 4.62 4.92
C SER A 59 12.95 3.12 5.21
N ASN A 60 11.98 2.47 4.55
CA ASN A 60 11.69 1.05 4.63
C ASN A 60 10.90 0.61 3.40
N TYR A 61 10.84 -0.71 3.16
CA TYR A 61 10.12 -1.23 1.99
C TYR A 61 8.61 -1.00 2.04
N TYR A 62 8.01 -0.75 3.21
CA TYR A 62 6.61 -0.33 3.30
C TYR A 62 6.42 1.02 2.62
N GLN A 63 7.28 2.00 2.91
CA GLN A 63 7.22 3.33 2.29
C GLN A 63 7.56 3.27 0.81
N VAL A 64 8.62 2.56 0.40
CA VAL A 64 8.93 2.36 -1.03
C VAL A 64 7.75 1.74 -1.79
N SER A 65 7.10 0.73 -1.21
CA SER A 65 5.92 0.11 -1.81
C SER A 65 4.74 1.09 -1.90
N LEU A 66 4.57 1.92 -0.87
CA LEU A 66 3.54 2.96 -0.84
C LEU A 66 3.79 4.05 -1.88
N ASP A 67 5.05 4.43 -2.10
CA ASP A 67 5.46 5.39 -3.10
C ASP A 67 5.12 4.87 -4.51
N VAL A 68 5.49 3.62 -4.81
CA VAL A 68 5.18 2.95 -6.09
C VAL A 68 3.67 2.83 -6.29
N LEU A 69 2.93 2.39 -5.26
CA LEU A 69 1.46 2.33 -5.30
C LEU A 69 0.86 3.70 -5.63
N THR A 70 1.32 4.74 -4.94
CA THR A 70 0.76 6.08 -5.09
C THR A 70 1.06 6.66 -6.47
N LEU A 71 2.29 6.57 -6.95
CA LEU A 71 2.65 7.01 -8.31
C LEU A 71 1.85 6.26 -9.37
N CYS A 72 1.67 4.95 -9.18
CA CYS A 72 0.84 4.13 -10.06
C CYS A 72 -0.62 4.57 -10.02
N MET A 73 -1.17 4.93 -8.87
CA MET A 73 -2.54 5.45 -8.79
C MET A 73 -2.69 6.81 -9.47
N MET A 74 -1.66 7.67 -9.43
CA MET A 74 -1.66 9.02 -10.00
C MET A 74 -1.36 9.09 -11.50
N ASP A 75 -1.26 7.95 -12.18
CA ASP A 75 -0.86 7.91 -13.59
C ASP A 75 0.54 8.46 -13.90
N ALA A 76 1.41 8.45 -12.89
CA ALA A 76 2.78 8.87 -13.05
C ALA A 76 3.63 7.77 -13.71
N GLU A 77 4.62 8.19 -14.49
CA GLU A 77 5.60 7.27 -15.06
C GLU A 77 6.51 6.71 -13.94
N ILE A 78 6.67 5.39 -13.94
CA ILE A 78 7.58 4.65 -13.06
C ILE A 78 8.58 3.93 -13.94
N SER A 79 9.87 4.20 -13.75
CA SER A 79 10.92 3.59 -14.56
C SER A 79 11.00 2.07 -14.34
N GLN A 80 11.44 1.34 -15.36
CA GLN A 80 11.58 -0.12 -15.27
C GLN A 80 12.55 -0.54 -14.15
N ASP A 81 13.57 0.27 -13.86
CA ASP A 81 14.53 0.00 -12.79
C ASP A 81 13.87 0.00 -11.40
N ILE A 82 12.97 0.96 -11.14
CA ILE A 82 12.21 1.02 -9.88
C ILE A 82 11.32 -0.22 -9.75
N VAL A 83 10.65 -0.61 -10.84
CA VAL A 83 9.79 -1.81 -10.86
C VAL A 83 10.63 -3.06 -10.59
N GLN A 84 11.80 -3.18 -11.21
CA GLN A 84 12.70 -4.31 -11.02
C GLN A 84 13.21 -4.39 -9.59
N ILE A 85 13.55 -3.26 -8.96
CA ILE A 85 13.98 -3.23 -7.56
C ILE A 85 12.88 -3.72 -6.62
N LEU A 86 11.62 -3.33 -6.85
CA LEU A 86 10.51 -3.84 -6.04
C LEU A 86 10.31 -5.34 -6.24
N ILE A 87 10.41 -5.82 -7.48
CA ILE A 87 10.36 -7.27 -7.80
C ILE A 87 11.50 -7.99 -7.07
N ASP A 88 12.72 -7.49 -7.15
CA ASP A 88 13.89 -8.10 -6.51
C ASP A 88 13.74 -8.09 -4.98
N ALA A 89 13.18 -7.03 -4.40
CA ALA A 89 12.91 -6.96 -2.97
C ALA A 89 11.91 -8.04 -2.53
N VAL A 90 10.86 -8.27 -3.32
CA VAL A 90 9.88 -9.33 -3.08
C VAL A 90 10.51 -10.71 -3.23
N MET A 91 11.19 -10.96 -4.34
CA MET A 91 11.72 -12.29 -4.68
C MET A 91 12.91 -12.70 -3.80
N ASN A 92 13.60 -11.74 -3.19
CA ASN A 92 14.70 -11.98 -2.25
C ASN A 92 14.28 -11.79 -0.78
N ASP A 93 12.98 -11.87 -0.49
CA ASP A 93 12.38 -11.83 0.86
C ASP A 93 12.88 -10.66 1.73
N LYS A 94 13.05 -9.48 1.13
CA LYS A 94 13.56 -8.26 1.79
C LYS A 94 12.54 -7.59 2.72
N PHE A 95 11.30 -8.09 2.76
CA PHE A 95 10.24 -7.58 3.64
C PHE A 95 10.25 -8.25 5.01
N THR A 96 11.41 -8.76 5.42
CA THR A 96 11.63 -9.44 6.69
C THR A 96 12.31 -8.49 7.68
N TYR A 97 11.80 -8.44 8.90
CA TYR A 97 12.43 -7.76 10.03
C TYR A 97 12.86 -8.81 11.04
N GLY A 98 14.17 -9.06 11.11
CA GLY A 98 14.70 -10.22 11.82
C GLY A 98 14.30 -11.51 11.10
N SER A 99 13.63 -12.44 11.80
CA SER A 99 13.16 -13.71 11.22
C SER A 99 11.72 -13.66 10.72
N GLU A 100 11.04 -12.52 10.81
CA GLU A 100 9.60 -12.43 10.54
C GLU A 100 9.29 -11.57 9.32
N PHE A 101 8.43 -12.10 8.46
CA PHE A 101 7.84 -11.40 7.33
C PHE A 101 6.85 -10.34 7.81
N SER A 102 6.99 -9.10 7.33
CA SER A 102 6.04 -8.01 7.59
C SER A 102 4.84 -8.11 6.66
N VAL A 103 3.70 -8.51 7.23
CA VAL A 103 2.43 -8.54 6.51
C VAL A 103 2.02 -7.15 6.03
N ASP A 104 2.29 -6.08 6.80
CA ASP A 104 2.03 -4.70 6.39
C ASP A 104 2.80 -4.33 5.12
N THR A 105 4.11 -4.59 5.10
CA THR A 105 4.96 -4.31 3.94
C THR A 105 4.50 -5.11 2.73
N GLY A 106 4.27 -6.42 2.93
CA GLY A 106 3.80 -7.30 1.87
C GLY A 106 2.46 -6.90 1.30
N ALA A 107 1.51 -6.48 2.14
CA ALA A 107 0.20 -6.05 1.70
C ALA A 107 0.27 -4.79 0.84
N VAL A 108 1.04 -3.77 1.24
CA VAL A 108 1.22 -2.56 0.43
C VAL A 108 1.96 -2.86 -0.87
N ALA A 109 2.98 -3.72 -0.84
CA ALA A 109 3.67 -4.18 -2.05
C ALA A 109 2.72 -4.93 -3.00
N ALA A 110 1.83 -5.78 -2.48
CA ALA A 110 0.83 -6.48 -3.28
C ALA A 110 -0.17 -5.51 -3.94
N LEU A 111 -0.59 -4.46 -3.23
CA LEU A 111 -1.41 -3.38 -3.80
C LEU A 111 -0.65 -2.63 -4.91
N ALA A 112 0.63 -2.29 -4.69
CA ALA A 112 1.47 -1.63 -5.68
C ALA A 112 1.64 -2.47 -6.95
N LEU A 113 1.99 -3.74 -6.79
CA LEU A 113 2.14 -4.70 -7.90
C LEU A 113 0.82 -4.89 -8.64
N ARG A 114 -0.31 -4.97 -7.93
CA ARG A 114 -1.63 -5.07 -8.57
C ARG A 114 -1.93 -3.85 -9.44
N CYS A 115 -1.71 -2.64 -8.92
CA CYS A 115 -1.87 -1.42 -9.71
C CYS A 115 -1.02 -1.46 -11.00
N MET A 116 0.23 -1.93 -10.92
CA MET A 116 1.11 -2.01 -12.08
C MET A 116 0.65 -3.05 -13.11
N ILE A 117 0.12 -4.21 -12.68
CA ILE A 117 -0.43 -5.22 -13.60
C ILE A 117 -1.54 -4.63 -14.47
N ASP A 118 -2.45 -3.87 -13.86
CA ASP A 118 -3.60 -3.27 -14.54
C ASP A 118 -3.17 -2.24 -15.62
N ARG A 119 -1.94 -1.71 -15.54
CA ARG A 119 -1.35 -0.80 -16.53
C ARG A 119 -0.48 -1.51 -17.56
N LYS A 120 0.41 -2.38 -17.08
CA LYS A 120 1.41 -3.07 -17.89
C LYS A 120 1.80 -4.38 -17.21
N THR A 121 1.19 -5.47 -17.65
CA THR A 121 1.50 -6.80 -17.13
C THR A 121 2.84 -7.31 -17.69
N THR A 122 3.74 -7.71 -16.80
CA THR A 122 4.89 -8.57 -17.14
C THR A 122 4.81 -9.86 -16.33
N ILE A 123 5.40 -10.94 -16.86
CA ILE A 123 5.48 -12.21 -16.13
C ILE A 123 6.19 -12.05 -14.78
N HIS A 124 7.18 -11.16 -14.70
CA HIS A 124 7.94 -10.88 -13.48
C HIS A 124 7.08 -10.20 -12.41
N ILE A 125 6.28 -9.19 -12.77
CA ILE A 125 5.34 -8.55 -11.82
C ILE A 125 4.30 -9.56 -11.34
N SER A 126 3.75 -10.37 -12.25
CA SER A 126 2.78 -11.41 -11.89
C SER A 126 3.36 -12.46 -10.94
N ASN A 127 4.62 -12.87 -11.15
CA ASN A 127 5.30 -13.83 -10.28
C ASN A 127 5.59 -13.23 -8.90
N ALA A 128 6.08 -11.99 -8.85
CA ALA A 128 6.30 -11.28 -7.59
C ALA A 128 5.00 -11.11 -6.80
N LEU A 129 3.90 -10.76 -7.48
CA LEU A 129 2.58 -10.65 -6.85
C LEU A 129 2.12 -11.99 -6.27
N ASN A 130 2.26 -13.08 -7.03
CA ASN A 130 1.90 -14.41 -6.51
C ASN A 130 2.76 -14.82 -5.32
N HIS A 131 4.06 -14.56 -5.37
CA HIS A 131 4.99 -14.84 -4.26
C HIS A 131 4.58 -14.11 -2.98
N ILE A 132 4.30 -12.80 -3.08
CA ILE A 132 3.94 -12.02 -1.90
C ILE A 132 2.54 -12.39 -1.35
N LEU A 133 1.58 -12.73 -2.22
CA LEU A 133 0.28 -13.22 -1.79
C LEU A 133 0.39 -14.55 -1.04
N GLU A 134 1.24 -15.47 -1.49
CA GLU A 134 1.51 -16.71 -0.76
C GLU A 134 2.15 -16.45 0.61
N GLN A 135 3.09 -15.51 0.71
CA GLN A 135 3.65 -15.10 2.00
C GLN A 135 2.57 -14.55 2.94
N ILE A 136 1.67 -13.68 2.46
CA ILE A 136 0.55 -13.14 3.26
C ILE A 136 -0.40 -14.27 3.69
N LEU A 137 -0.83 -15.13 2.76
CA LEU A 137 -1.73 -16.25 3.04
C LEU A 137 -1.15 -17.23 4.07
N SER A 138 0.17 -17.45 4.05
CA SER A 138 0.86 -18.30 5.04
C SER A 138 0.81 -17.76 6.48
N ARG A 139 0.40 -16.50 6.66
CA ARG A 139 0.29 -15.83 7.97
C ARG A 139 -1.16 -15.69 8.44
N ILE A 140 -2.10 -16.33 7.77
CA ILE A 140 -3.48 -16.42 8.26
C ILE A 140 -3.51 -17.36 9.45
N THR A 141 -4.06 -16.88 10.57
CA THR A 141 -4.29 -17.68 11.77
C THR A 141 -5.66 -18.35 11.72
N ASP A 142 -5.86 -19.36 12.57
CA ASP A 142 -7.14 -20.04 12.69
C ASP A 142 -8.27 -19.09 13.12
N ASP A 143 -8.02 -18.01 13.85
CA ASP A 143 -9.05 -17.01 14.23
C ASP A 143 -9.27 -15.93 13.17
N GLY A 144 -8.55 -15.98 12.05
CA GLY A 144 -8.74 -15.09 10.90
C GLY A 144 -7.86 -13.83 10.90
N LEU A 145 -6.96 -13.66 11.86
CA LEU A 145 -5.89 -12.66 11.77
C LEU A 145 -4.96 -12.98 10.60
N ILE A 146 -4.33 -11.95 10.05
CA ILE A 146 -3.32 -12.10 9.01
C ILE A 146 -2.07 -11.39 9.51
N GLY A 147 -1.09 -12.16 10.00
CA GLY A 147 0.00 -11.64 10.82
C GLY A 147 -0.49 -11.32 12.23
N ASN A 148 -0.86 -10.07 12.47
CA ASN A 148 -1.44 -9.59 13.74
C ASN A 148 -2.70 -8.73 13.50
N LEU A 149 -3.31 -8.25 14.58
CA LEU A 149 -4.54 -7.44 14.52
C LEU A 149 -4.39 -6.16 13.70
N TYR A 150 -3.24 -5.50 13.77
CA TYR A 150 -2.97 -4.23 13.09
C TYR A 150 -2.67 -4.41 11.60
N SER A 151 -1.98 -5.50 11.23
CA SER A 151 -1.67 -5.81 9.83
C SER A 151 -2.85 -6.41 9.06
N THR A 152 -3.84 -6.93 9.78
CA THR A 152 -5.00 -7.62 9.17
C THR A 152 -5.78 -6.70 8.23
N GLY A 153 -5.94 -5.42 8.55
CA GLY A 153 -6.64 -4.47 7.68
C GLY A 153 -6.02 -4.39 6.29
N LEU A 154 -4.73 -4.05 6.21
CA LEU A 154 -4.01 -3.95 4.93
C LEU A 154 -4.00 -5.28 4.17
N ALA A 155 -3.82 -6.39 4.88
CA ALA A 155 -3.87 -7.72 4.25
C ALA A 155 -5.24 -8.03 3.63
N ILE A 156 -6.35 -7.65 4.28
CA ILE A 156 -7.69 -7.78 3.68
C ILE A 156 -7.79 -6.98 2.39
N GLN A 157 -7.25 -5.74 2.33
CA GLN A 157 -7.25 -4.95 1.10
C GLN A 157 -6.50 -5.68 -0.01
N ALA A 158 -5.26 -6.11 0.28
CA ALA A 158 -4.38 -6.78 -0.66
C ALA A 158 -4.98 -8.09 -1.21
N LEU A 159 -5.56 -8.92 -0.35
CA LEU A 159 -6.19 -10.17 -0.76
C LEU A 159 -7.51 -9.93 -1.51
N SER A 160 -8.28 -8.90 -1.15
CA SER A 160 -9.56 -8.61 -1.80
C SER A 160 -9.37 -8.19 -3.26
N VAL A 161 -8.43 -7.28 -3.54
CA VAL A 161 -8.17 -6.80 -4.91
C VAL A 161 -7.44 -7.83 -5.78
N ASN A 162 -6.94 -8.91 -5.17
CA ASN A 162 -6.27 -10.01 -5.83
C ASN A 162 -7.03 -11.33 -5.67
N SER A 163 -8.36 -11.28 -5.48
CA SER A 163 -9.17 -12.48 -5.27
C SER A 163 -9.09 -13.47 -6.45
N ASP A 164 -8.81 -12.99 -7.67
CA ASP A 164 -8.58 -13.81 -8.85
C ASP A 164 -7.33 -14.70 -8.76
N ARG A 165 -6.43 -14.40 -7.82
CA ARG A 165 -5.17 -15.12 -7.57
C ARG A 165 -5.18 -15.92 -6.27
N VAL A 166 -6.24 -15.82 -5.48
CA VAL A 166 -6.39 -16.55 -4.22
C VAL A 166 -7.26 -17.78 -4.46
N ALA A 167 -6.69 -18.98 -4.31
CA ALA A 167 -7.44 -20.21 -4.53
C ALA A 167 -8.64 -20.35 -3.55
N PRO A 168 -9.78 -20.91 -3.99
CA PRO A 168 -10.93 -21.11 -3.13
C PRO A 168 -10.60 -21.82 -1.81
N GLY A 169 -11.13 -21.32 -0.70
CA GLY A 169 -10.93 -21.88 0.64
C GLY A 169 -9.62 -21.48 1.33
N ARG A 170 -8.67 -20.82 0.64
CA ARG A 170 -7.41 -20.34 1.24
C ARG A 170 -7.60 -19.18 2.23
N TRP A 171 -8.66 -18.41 2.07
CA TRP A 171 -8.93 -17.24 2.91
C TRP A 171 -10.44 -17.03 3.08
N ASN A 172 -10.86 -16.71 4.30
CA ASN A 172 -12.22 -16.36 4.65
C ASN A 172 -12.29 -14.89 5.07
N ARG A 173 -12.69 -14.00 4.15
CA ARG A 173 -12.79 -12.56 4.38
C ARG A 173 -13.68 -12.24 5.59
N THR A 174 -14.85 -12.87 5.70
CA THR A 174 -15.80 -12.62 6.79
C THR A 174 -15.17 -12.89 8.16
N LYS A 175 -14.32 -13.92 8.26
CA LYS A 175 -13.60 -14.23 9.49
C LYS A 175 -12.59 -13.13 9.86
N SER A 176 -11.77 -12.70 8.90
CA SER A 176 -10.79 -11.62 9.13
C SER A 176 -11.45 -10.28 9.47
N VAL A 177 -12.52 -9.91 8.76
CA VAL A 177 -13.32 -8.71 9.07
C VAL A 177 -13.95 -8.82 10.46
N GLY A 178 -14.54 -9.98 10.79
CA GLY A 178 -15.10 -10.23 12.12
C GLY A 178 -14.06 -10.05 13.23
N ARG A 179 -12.81 -10.49 12.99
CA ARG A 179 -11.73 -10.32 13.97
C ARG A 179 -11.31 -8.85 14.16
N LEU A 180 -11.29 -8.05 13.09
CA LEU A 180 -11.09 -6.60 13.18
C LEU A 180 -12.19 -5.93 14.01
N LEU A 181 -13.46 -6.27 13.74
CA LEU A 181 -14.61 -5.73 14.48
C LEU A 181 -14.52 -6.06 15.98
N SER A 182 -14.16 -7.30 16.35
CA SER A 182 -13.91 -7.64 17.75
C SER A 182 -12.79 -6.79 18.35
N GLY A 183 -11.68 -6.60 17.63
CA GLY A 183 -10.58 -5.75 18.10
C GLY A 183 -10.97 -4.28 18.31
N ILE A 184 -11.88 -3.74 17.48
CA ILE A 184 -12.46 -2.39 17.66
C ILE A 184 -13.27 -2.33 18.96
N LEU A 185 -14.15 -3.31 19.19
CA LEU A 185 -14.98 -3.37 20.40
C LEU A 185 -14.13 -3.52 21.68
N GLU A 186 -12.98 -4.18 21.57
CA GLU A 186 -11.98 -4.33 22.64
C GLU A 186 -11.13 -3.05 22.86
N GLY A 187 -11.29 -2.02 22.02
CA GLY A 187 -10.53 -0.77 22.12
C GLY A 187 -9.11 -0.82 21.54
N SER A 188 -8.78 -1.85 20.74
CA SER A 188 -7.43 -2.06 20.21
C SER A 188 -6.99 -0.98 19.20
N PHE A 189 -7.93 -0.24 18.61
CA PHE A 189 -7.64 0.77 17.58
C PHE A 189 -7.74 2.21 18.10
N ALA A 190 -7.27 2.46 19.33
CA ALA A 190 -7.20 3.81 19.90
C ALA A 190 -6.19 4.73 19.18
N ASN A 191 -5.21 4.15 18.47
CA ASN A 191 -4.26 4.90 17.66
C ASN A 191 -4.93 5.32 16.32
N PRO A 192 -5.00 6.63 15.99
CA PRO A 192 -5.68 7.10 14.78
C PRO A 192 -5.08 6.57 13.47
N GLN A 193 -3.77 6.37 13.41
CA GLN A 193 -3.11 5.81 12.23
C GLN A 193 -3.52 4.34 12.04
N ALA A 194 -3.48 3.53 13.11
CA ALA A 194 -3.92 2.14 13.05
C ALA A 194 -5.40 2.03 12.67
N ALA A 195 -6.25 2.90 13.23
CA ALA A 195 -7.66 2.97 12.85
C ALA A 195 -7.84 3.31 11.37
N SER A 196 -7.12 4.33 10.87
CA SER A 196 -7.25 4.76 9.46
C SER A 196 -6.89 3.67 8.45
N GLN A 197 -5.95 2.77 8.79
CA GLN A 197 -5.51 1.71 7.90
C GLN A 197 -6.52 0.56 7.75
N ILE A 198 -7.42 0.37 8.73
CA ILE A 198 -8.40 -0.72 8.69
C ILE A 198 -9.74 -0.30 8.08
N VAL A 199 -10.09 0.99 8.10
CA VAL A 199 -11.38 1.51 7.62
C VAL A 199 -11.69 1.10 6.19
N PRO A 200 -10.77 1.22 5.20
CA PRO A 200 -11.08 0.81 3.83
C PRO A 200 -11.55 -0.65 3.76
N SER A 201 -10.87 -1.55 4.48
CA SER A 201 -11.18 -2.98 4.48
C SER A 201 -12.56 -3.31 5.04
N LEU A 202 -12.99 -2.56 6.07
CA LEU A 202 -14.33 -2.66 6.67
C LEU A 202 -15.41 -2.25 5.67
N GLU A 203 -15.14 -1.21 4.88
CA GLU A 203 -16.03 -0.70 3.82
C GLU A 203 -15.93 -1.51 2.51
N GLY A 204 -15.14 -2.60 2.48
CA GLY A 204 -14.92 -3.38 1.26
C GLY A 204 -14.15 -2.62 0.17
N ARG A 205 -13.35 -1.63 0.57
CA ARG A 205 -12.48 -0.81 -0.27
C ARG A 205 -11.01 -1.08 0.03
N SER A 206 -10.16 -0.47 -0.78
CA SER A 206 -8.71 -0.53 -0.71
C SER A 206 -8.09 0.81 -1.09
N TYR A 207 -6.77 0.93 -0.94
CA TYR A 207 -6.03 2.06 -1.53
C TYR A 207 -6.14 2.14 -3.07
N LEU A 208 -6.54 1.07 -3.78
CA LEU A 208 -6.77 1.15 -5.22
C LEU A 208 -8.08 1.86 -5.60
N ASP A 209 -8.91 2.23 -4.61
CA ASP A 209 -10.18 2.90 -4.84
C ASP A 209 -10.10 4.43 -4.68
N VAL A 210 -8.99 4.97 -4.17
CA VAL A 210 -8.88 6.41 -3.81
C VAL A 210 -9.09 7.37 -4.98
N THR A 211 -8.70 7.00 -6.21
CA THR A 211 -8.91 7.85 -7.40
C THR A 211 -10.29 7.68 -8.04
N ARG A 212 -11.11 6.78 -7.50
CA ARG A 212 -12.47 6.46 -8.01
C ARG A 212 -13.56 6.97 -7.07
N LEU A 213 -13.21 7.72 -6.03
CA LEU A 213 -14.17 8.31 -5.12
C LEU A 213 -14.91 9.48 -5.79
N ASN A 214 -16.20 9.58 -5.49
CA ASN A 214 -17.04 10.69 -5.93
C ASN A 214 -17.48 11.51 -4.71
N CYS A 215 -16.67 12.49 -4.31
CA CYS A 215 -16.95 13.30 -3.12
C CYS A 215 -18.20 14.18 -3.25
N ALA A 216 -18.79 14.30 -4.45
CA ALA A 216 -20.07 14.99 -4.61
C ALA A 216 -21.25 14.16 -4.06
N GLU A 217 -21.14 12.83 -4.05
CA GLU A 217 -22.17 11.93 -3.49
C GLU A 217 -22.25 12.03 -1.97
N ASP A 218 -21.14 12.40 -1.31
CA ASP A 218 -21.10 12.61 0.15
C ASP A 218 -21.85 13.88 0.60
N CYS A 219 -22.13 14.79 -0.34
CA CYS A 219 -22.83 16.05 -0.08
C CYS A 219 -24.32 16.01 -0.49
N SER A 220 -24.81 14.90 -1.03
CA SER A 220 -26.22 14.72 -1.39
C SER A 220 -26.98 14.00 -0.29
N GLU A 221 -27.66 14.78 0.55
CA GLU A 221 -28.77 14.33 1.42
C GLU A 221 -30.09 14.22 0.64
#